data_AF-A0A967SP08-F1
#
_entry.id   AF-A0A967SP08-F1
#
_cell.length_a   1.000
_cell.length_b   1.000
_cell.length_c   1.000
_cell.angle_alpha   90.00
_cell.angle_beta   90.00
_cell.angle_gamma   90.00
#
_symmetry.space_group_name_H-M   'P 1'
#
loop_
_entity.id
_entity.type
_entity.pdbx_description
1 polymer ?
#
loop_
_entity_poly.entity_id
_entity_poly.type
_entity_poly.pdbx_seq_one_letter_code
_entity_poly.pdbx_strand_id
1 'polypeptide(L)' 'MVIGVEVPDPHGPYGAKGVGEIGLVPTAAAAANALYQYDGVRRYKLPVGIGKRGTLSSPKRKEEFGV' A
#
# COMPACT_ATOMS: atom_id res chain seq x y z
N MET A 1 7.43 8.01 8.12
CA MET A 1 8.69 7.47 8.66
C MET A 1 9.35 6.63 7.58
N VAL A 2 10.64 6.80 7.36
CA VAL A 2 11.43 6.04 6.36
C VAL A 2 12.40 5.16 7.14
N ILE A 3 12.55 3.89 6.72
CA ILE A 3 13.50 2.95 7.30
C ILE A 3 14.43 2.49 6.17
N GLY A 4 15.72 2.72 6.32
CA GLY A 4 16.73 2.25 5.38
C GLY A 4 17.02 0.77 5.59
N VAL A 5 17.10 0.02 4.50
CA VAL A 5 17.56 -1.37 4.49
C VAL A 5 18.72 -1.46 3.51
N GLU A 6 19.86 -1.94 4.00
CA GLU A 6 21.10 -1.98 3.23
C GLU A 6 21.44 -3.42 2.85
N VAL A 7 21.57 -3.64 1.55
CA VAL A 7 22.07 -4.89 0.96
C VAL A 7 22.99 -4.45 -0.18
N PRO A 8 24.28 -4.83 -0.20
CA PRO A 8 25.19 -4.41 -1.25
C PRO A 8 24.73 -4.85 -2.64
N ASP A 9 24.84 -3.95 -3.62
CA ASP A 9 24.70 -4.27 -5.04
C ASP A 9 26.07 -4.67 -5.64
N PRO A 10 26.22 -5.85 -6.27
CA PRO A 10 27.49 -6.26 -6.85
C PRO A 10 27.94 -5.41 -8.07
N HIS A 11 27.03 -4.66 -8.67
CA HIS A 11 27.27 -3.82 -9.85
C HIS A 11 27.21 -2.31 -9.56
N GLY A 12 26.64 -1.92 -8.41
CA GLY A 12 26.55 -0.52 -7.98
C GLY A 12 27.87 0.00 -7.42
N PRO A 13 28.21 1.29 -7.68
CA PRO A 13 29.39 1.90 -7.05
C PRO A 13 29.22 1.88 -5.53
N TYR A 14 30.25 1.40 -4.82
CA TYR A 14 30.24 1.25 -3.35
C TYR A 14 29.06 0.38 -2.82
N GLY A 15 28.48 -0.48 -3.65
CA GLY A 15 27.32 -1.30 -3.27
C GLY A 15 25.98 -0.56 -3.26
N ALA A 16 25.92 0.67 -3.77
CA ALA A 16 24.73 1.52 -3.75
C ALA A 16 23.62 1.03 -4.70
N LYS A 17 22.36 1.31 -4.34
CA LYS A 17 21.15 1.02 -5.12
C LYS A 17 20.33 2.27 -5.36
N GLY A 18 19.55 2.27 -6.43
CA GLY A 18 18.61 3.35 -6.74
C GLY A 18 17.44 3.39 -5.75
N VAL A 19 17.14 4.58 -5.22
CA VAL A 19 16.06 4.83 -4.23
C VAL A 19 15.01 5.84 -4.73
N GLY A 20 15.21 6.45 -5.90
CA GLY A 20 14.35 7.54 -6.39
C GLY A 20 12.88 7.16 -6.58
N GLU A 21 12.61 5.99 -7.17
CA GLU A 21 11.25 5.59 -7.52
C GLU A 21 10.57 4.72 -6.45
N ILE A 22 11.36 4.03 -5.62
CA ILE A 22 10.84 3.01 -4.68
C ILE A 22 9.91 3.60 -3.61
N GLY A 23 10.00 4.90 -3.34
CA GLY A 23 9.07 5.58 -2.45
C GLY A 23 7.69 5.79 -3.07
N LEU A 24 7.63 6.04 -4.39
CA LEU A 24 6.39 6.34 -5.08
C LEU A 24 5.67 5.08 -5.56
N VAL A 25 6.41 4.11 -6.10
CA VAL A 25 5.86 2.87 -6.69
C VAL A 25 4.86 2.13 -5.77
N PRO A 26 5.13 1.89 -4.47
CA PRO A 26 4.21 1.16 -3.60
C PRO A 26 3.06 2.01 -3.06
N THR A 27 3.09 3.34 -3.20
CA THR A 27 2.15 4.25 -2.53
C THR A 27 0.70 4.00 -2.94
N ALA A 28 0.41 3.92 -4.24
CA ALA A 28 -0.95 3.69 -4.74
C ALA A 28 -1.48 2.30 -4.34
N ALA A 29 -0.62 1.28 -4.37
CA ALA A 29 -0.97 -0.08 -3.97
C ALA A 29 -1.27 -0.18 -2.47
N ALA A 30 -0.48 0.49 -1.62
CA ALA A 30 -0.69 0.55 -0.18
C ALA A 30 -2.04 1.21 0.16
N ALA A 31 -2.38 2.33 -0.48
CA ALA A 31 -3.66 2.99 -0.30
C ALA A 31 -4.85 2.12 -0.74
N ALA A 32 -4.74 1.44 -1.90
CA ALA A 32 -5.77 0.52 -2.37
C ALA A 32 -5.98 -0.68 -1.44
N ASN A 33 -4.90 -1.24 -0.88
CA ASN A 33 -4.98 -2.33 0.09
C ASN A 33 -5.62 -1.87 1.41
N ALA A 34 -5.30 -0.67 1.90
CA ALA A 34 -5.91 -0.12 3.10
C ALA A 34 -7.44 0.04 2.94
N LEU A 35 -7.89 0.53 1.77
CA LEU A 35 -9.32 0.63 1.46
C LEU A 35 -9.99 -0.74 1.33
N TYR A 36 -9.30 -1.72 0.71
CA TYR A 36 -9.79 -3.09 0.65
C TYR A 36 -9.96 -3.70 2.05
N GLN A 37 -9.04 -3.46 2.99
CA GLN A 37 -9.19 -3.91 4.37
C GLN A 37 -10.35 -3.21 5.09
N TYR A 38 -10.68 -1.98 4.69
CA TYR A 38 -11.78 -1.21 5.27
C TYR A 38 -13.17 -1.66 4.80
N ASP A 39 -13.36 -1.88 3.49
CA ASP A 39 -14.69 -2.16 2.90
C ASP A 39 -14.82 -3.50 2.15
N GLY A 40 -13.73 -4.24 1.97
CA GLY A 40 -13.70 -5.50 1.22
C GLY A 40 -13.77 -5.34 -0.31
N VAL A 41 -13.76 -4.11 -0.84
CA VAL A 41 -13.88 -3.83 -2.28
C VAL A 41 -12.52 -3.62 -2.91
N ARG A 42 -12.16 -4.49 -3.86
CA ARG A 42 -10.88 -4.42 -4.57
C ARG A 42 -10.96 -3.37 -5.68
N ARG A 43 -10.02 -2.44 -5.68
CA ARG A 43 -9.96 -1.31 -6.64
C ARG A 43 -8.79 -1.50 -7.60
N TYR A 44 -9.09 -1.42 -8.90
CA TYR A 44 -8.11 -1.63 -9.98
C TYR A 44 -7.91 -0.41 -10.88
N LYS A 45 -8.58 0.70 -10.56
CA LYS A 45 -8.54 1.94 -11.34
C LYS A 45 -8.14 3.11 -10.46
N LEU A 46 -7.25 3.95 -10.98
CA LEU A 46 -6.87 5.22 -10.37
C LEU A 46 -7.77 6.36 -10.88
N PRO A 47 -8.00 7.42 -10.07
CA PRO A 47 -7.59 7.55 -8.67
C PRO A 47 -8.39 6.61 -7.74
N VAL A 48 -7.72 6.08 -6.72
CA VAL A 48 -8.35 5.22 -5.70
C VAL A 48 -9.09 6.12 -4.70
N GLY A 49 -10.36 5.85 -4.45
CA GLY A 49 -11.15 6.61 -3.51
C GLY A 49 -12.26 5.80 -2.87
N ILE A 50 -12.78 6.34 -1.77
CA ILE A 50 -14.10 5.98 -1.26
C ILE A 50 -15.10 6.74 -2.14
N GLY A 51 -16.20 6.09 -2.56
CA GLY A 51 -17.29 6.77 -3.28
C GLY A 51 -17.80 8.00 -2.52
N LYS A 52 -18.68 8.81 -3.13
CA LYS A 52 -19.20 10.05 -2.51
C LYS A 52 -19.57 9.82 -1.04
N ARG A 53 -19.13 10.74 -0.14
CA ARG A 53 -19.49 10.81 1.29
C ARG A 53 -21.01 10.60 1.45
N GLY A 54 -21.44 9.38 1.75
CA GLY A 54 -22.86 9.03 1.86
C GLY A 54 -23.20 7.57 1.55
N THR A 55 -22.40 6.86 0.74
CA THR A 55 -22.65 5.44 0.42
C THR A 55 -21.88 4.46 1.29
N LEU A 56 -21.52 4.84 2.52
CA LEU A 56 -20.75 4.00 3.43
C LEU A 56 -21.59 2.79 3.84
N SER A 57 -21.41 1.64 3.18
CA SER A 57 -21.73 0.37 3.80
C SER A 57 -20.80 0.22 4.99
N SER A 58 -21.38 -0.02 6.17
CA SER A 58 -20.69 -0.11 7.45
C SER A 58 -19.42 -0.96 7.35
N PRO A 59 -18.31 -0.60 8.04
CA PRO A 59 -17.13 -1.45 8.08
C PRO A 59 -17.56 -2.84 8.54
N LYS A 60 -17.42 -3.83 7.67
CA LYS A 60 -17.70 -5.24 7.98
C LYS A 60 -16.60 -5.68 8.94
N ARG A 61 -16.77 -5.42 10.24
CA ARG A 61 -15.93 -5.97 11.31
C ARG A 61 -15.92 -7.49 11.11
N LYS A 62 -14.77 -8.02 10.69
CA LYS A 62 -14.55 -9.47 10.73
C LYS A 62 -14.42 -9.85 12.21
N GLU A 63 -15.49 -10.42 12.76
CA GLU A 63 -15.36 -11.46 13.78
C GLU A 63 -14.54 -12.61 13.15
N GLU A 64 -13.73 -13.31 13.96
CA GLU A 64 -12.68 -14.28 13.56
C GLU A 64 -11.33 -13.68 13.12
N PHE A 65 -10.60 -13.16 14.11
CA PHE A 65 -9.19 -13.55 14.27
C PHE A 65 -9.16 -14.68 15.33
N GLY A 66 -9.59 -15.86 14.91
CA GLY A 66 -9.52 -17.09 15.69
C GLY A 66 -8.40 -17.96 15.15
N VAL A 67 -7.50 -18.32 16.07
CA VAL A 67 -6.33 -19.23 15.97
C VAL A 67 -5.07 -18.64 15.34
#